data_AF-A0A5C5VAU3-F1
#
_entry.id   AF-A0A5C5VAU3-F1
#
_cell.length_a   1.000
_cell.length_b   1.000
_cell.length_c   1.000
_cell.angle_alpha   90.00
_cell.angle_beta   90.00
_cell.angle_gamma   90.00
#
_symmetry.space_group_name_H-M   'P 1'
#
loop_
_entity.id
_entity.type
_entity.pdbx_description
1 polymer ?
#
loop_
_entity_poly.entity_id
_entity_poly.type
_entity_poly.pdbx_seq_one_letter_code
_entity_poly.pdbx_strand_id
1 'polypeptide(L)'
;MCWRPVLLLLCCLPWGPVRAQAAPAQFWLSLDDSSPTGPGVASGYAVDGTPLRVHVWGRPQTAGSTQLTNFSLNIVSASTGFDVDAASIEVYNPVLTTTRSRFEYVSDSSEGLVDVDANLPVAFNRGVAGLQGFTIDSATADGFGGSCDAKDDYCDDSSGVESWLIASFSLIPNTAIGAADLYLQVGLNGMNHSGELPADMEVTFGVDSVGPAPPAYDPSFDLQQTHADDDADASLMYLMPGDYDTDGDVDTDDYTEWRTSYGGANYAADGNSDRAINAADYTVWRDHLPPPPAPVASANAAPEPGAALIAAELLMLYGVSRKRAPRRLPASNVTG
;
A
#
# COMPACT_ATOMS: atom_id res chain seq x y z
N MET A 1 42.43 -6.69 -74.42
CA MET A 1 41.33 -6.49 -73.45
C MET A 1 40.51 -7.77 -73.40
N CYS A 2 40.66 -8.57 -72.35
CA CYS A 2 39.93 -9.82 -72.15
C CYS A 2 39.28 -9.72 -70.77
N TRP A 3 37.96 -9.56 -70.73
CA TRP A 3 37.17 -9.50 -69.48
C TRP A 3 36.67 -10.90 -69.15
N ARG A 4 37.00 -11.39 -67.95
CA ARG A 4 36.33 -12.54 -67.31
C ARG A 4 35.25 -12.00 -66.38
N PRO A 5 34.00 -12.49 -66.42
CA PRO A 5 33.04 -12.17 -65.38
C PRO A 5 33.31 -13.05 -64.15
N VAL A 6 33.40 -12.42 -62.98
CA VAL A 6 33.39 -13.09 -61.67
C VAL A 6 31.94 -13.41 -61.34
N LEU A 7 31.63 -14.69 -61.18
CA LEU A 7 30.32 -15.15 -60.73
C LEU A 7 30.25 -14.96 -59.20
N LEU A 8 29.52 -13.95 -58.73
CA LEU A 8 29.16 -13.83 -57.32
C LEU A 8 28.10 -14.89 -57.00
N LEU A 9 28.47 -15.91 -56.21
CA LEU A 9 27.49 -16.76 -55.52
C LEU A 9 26.83 -15.91 -54.42
N LEU A 10 25.57 -15.53 -54.61
CA LEU A 10 24.70 -15.12 -53.51
C LEU A 10 24.34 -16.39 -52.72
N CYS A 11 24.84 -16.50 -51.48
CA CYS A 11 24.30 -17.43 -50.50
C CYS A 11 22.90 -16.93 -50.08
N CYS A 12 21.85 -17.49 -50.66
CA CYS A 12 20.49 -17.40 -50.11
C CYS A 12 20.42 -18.27 -48.85
N LEU A 13 20.58 -17.67 -47.67
CA LEU A 13 20.13 -18.28 -46.42
C LEU A 13 18.60 -18.38 -46.47
N PRO A 14 17.99 -19.51 -46.10
CA PRO A 14 16.55 -19.59 -46.00
C PRO A 14 16.11 -18.76 -44.79
N TRP A 15 15.63 -17.53 -45.05
CA TRP A 15 14.79 -16.83 -44.10
C TRP A 15 13.49 -17.62 -43.99
N GLY A 16 13.40 -18.49 -42.98
CA GLY A 16 12.11 -18.95 -42.50
C GLY A 16 11.31 -17.73 -42.04
N PRO A 17 9.98 -17.72 -42.19
CA PRO A 17 9.17 -16.65 -41.63
C PRO A 17 9.43 -16.58 -40.13
N VAL A 18 9.93 -15.44 -39.65
CA VAL A 18 9.90 -15.11 -38.23
C VAL A 18 8.43 -15.12 -37.84
N ARG A 19 7.99 -16.12 -37.07
CA ARG A 19 6.67 -16.05 -36.44
C ARG A 19 6.66 -14.78 -35.60
N ALA A 20 5.65 -13.92 -35.78
CA ALA A 20 5.41 -12.87 -34.81
C ALA A 20 5.27 -13.55 -33.44
N GLN A 21 6.17 -13.22 -32.51
CA GLN A 21 6.12 -13.71 -31.14
C GLN A 21 4.82 -13.20 -30.52
N ALA A 22 4.08 -14.08 -29.84
CA ALA A 22 2.87 -13.71 -29.14
C ALA A 22 3.19 -12.65 -28.08
N ALA A 23 2.29 -11.69 -27.82
CA ALA A 23 2.52 -10.80 -26.68
C ALA A 23 2.43 -11.62 -25.38
N PRO A 24 3.39 -11.48 -24.43
CA PRO A 24 3.40 -12.21 -23.17
C PRO A 24 2.09 -12.13 -22.40
N ALA A 25 1.84 -13.09 -21.51
CA ALA A 25 0.80 -12.93 -20.51
C ALA A 25 1.14 -11.77 -19.57
N GLN A 26 0.13 -11.05 -19.12
CA GLN A 26 0.34 -9.84 -18.33
C GLN A 26 -0.34 -10.00 -16.99
N PHE A 27 0.35 -9.65 -15.91
CA PHE A 27 -0.24 -9.53 -14.59
C PHE A 27 0.18 -8.20 -13.99
N TRP A 28 -0.69 -7.59 -13.19
CA TRP A 28 -0.39 -6.33 -12.54
C TRP A 28 -1.18 -6.18 -11.25
N LEU A 29 -0.70 -5.29 -10.40
CA LEU A 29 -1.41 -4.87 -9.19
C LEU A 29 -2.28 -3.65 -9.49
N SER A 30 -3.38 -3.54 -8.76
CA SER A 30 -4.33 -2.43 -8.87
C SER A 30 -4.91 -2.11 -7.50
N LEU A 31 -5.25 -0.85 -7.27
CA LEU A 31 -6.09 -0.45 -6.13
C LEU A 31 -7.59 -0.47 -6.49
N ASP A 32 -7.89 -0.63 -7.79
CA ASP A 32 -9.23 -0.82 -8.34
C ASP A 32 -9.54 -2.30 -8.58
N ASP A 33 -10.72 -2.71 -8.11
CA ASP A 33 -11.33 -4.02 -8.34
C ASP A 33 -12.25 -4.05 -9.56
N SER A 34 -12.33 -2.95 -10.31
CA SER A 34 -13.16 -2.81 -11.51
C SER A 34 -12.53 -1.86 -12.53
N SER A 35 -12.97 -1.96 -13.78
CA SER A 35 -12.50 -1.11 -14.89
C SER A 35 -10.97 -1.09 -15.05
N PRO A 36 -10.30 -2.25 -15.10
CA PRO A 36 -8.85 -2.30 -15.20
C PRO A 36 -8.37 -1.62 -16.48
N THR A 37 -7.48 -0.65 -16.34
CA THR A 37 -6.84 0.05 -17.46
C THR A 37 -5.77 -0.80 -18.16
N GLY A 38 -5.37 -1.91 -17.53
CA GLY A 38 -4.30 -2.81 -17.97
C GLY A 38 -3.06 -2.66 -17.09
N PRO A 39 -1.92 -3.22 -17.52
CA PRO A 39 -0.69 -3.14 -16.76
C PRO A 39 -0.25 -1.69 -16.56
N GLY A 40 0.09 -1.35 -15.32
CA GLY A 40 0.57 -0.06 -14.86
C GLY A 40 1.13 -0.20 -13.45
N VAL A 41 1.86 0.81 -12.97
CA VAL A 41 2.27 0.86 -11.56
C VAL A 41 1.10 1.40 -10.74
N ALA A 42 0.56 0.57 -9.84
CA ALA A 42 -0.48 1.02 -8.93
C ALA A 42 0.12 1.96 -7.88
N SER A 43 -0.23 3.25 -7.94
CA SER A 43 0.20 4.23 -6.95
C SER A 43 -0.97 4.70 -6.08
N GLY A 44 -0.74 4.84 -4.77
CA GLY A 44 -1.75 5.35 -3.88
C GLY A 44 -1.25 5.59 -2.46
N TYR A 45 -2.17 6.02 -1.61
CA TYR A 45 -1.93 6.29 -0.21
C TYR A 45 -2.48 5.15 0.65
N ALA A 46 -1.76 4.78 1.70
CA ALA A 46 -2.22 3.83 2.70
C ALA A 46 -2.11 4.46 4.09
N VAL A 47 -3.19 4.40 4.86
CA VAL A 47 -3.28 5.03 6.17
C VAL A 47 -2.80 4.06 7.25
N ASP A 48 -2.00 4.54 8.22
CA ASP A 48 -1.50 3.72 9.32
C ASP A 48 -2.61 2.98 10.07
N GLY A 49 -2.46 1.66 10.21
CA GLY A 49 -3.43 0.79 10.86
C GLY A 49 -4.74 0.53 10.08
N THR A 50 -4.92 1.15 8.92
CA THR A 50 -6.11 0.95 8.06
C THR A 50 -5.80 -0.05 6.95
N PRO A 51 -6.61 -1.11 6.77
CA PRO A 51 -6.42 -2.05 5.67
C PRO A 51 -6.63 -1.38 4.30
N LEU A 52 -5.60 -1.35 3.47
CA LEU A 52 -5.69 -1.00 2.05
C LEU A 52 -5.83 -2.27 1.22
N ARG A 53 -6.91 -2.37 0.43
CA ARG A 53 -7.12 -3.53 -0.44
C ARG A 53 -6.37 -3.36 -1.76
N VAL A 54 -5.66 -4.42 -2.15
CA VAL A 54 -4.88 -4.53 -3.38
C VAL A 54 -5.39 -5.71 -4.18
N HIS A 55 -5.44 -5.54 -5.49
CA HIS A 55 -6.04 -6.45 -6.44
C HIS A 55 -5.00 -6.94 -7.44
N VAL A 56 -5.01 -8.23 -7.74
CA VAL A 56 -4.18 -8.86 -8.77
C VAL A 56 -5.06 -9.09 -9.99
N TRP A 57 -4.68 -8.48 -11.10
CA TRP A 57 -5.33 -8.65 -12.39
C TRP A 57 -4.42 -9.40 -13.35
N GLY A 58 -5.00 -10.05 -14.35
CA GLY A 58 -4.21 -10.66 -15.42
C GLY A 58 -4.92 -10.79 -16.76
N ARG A 59 -4.09 -10.99 -17.79
CA ARG A 59 -4.45 -11.25 -19.18
C ARG A 59 -3.60 -12.41 -19.71
N PRO A 60 -4.18 -13.36 -20.44
CA PRO A 60 -3.38 -14.38 -21.10
C PRO A 60 -2.57 -13.78 -22.26
N GLN A 61 -1.57 -14.54 -22.69
CA GLN A 61 -0.85 -14.34 -23.95
C GLN A 61 -1.83 -14.32 -25.14
N THR A 62 -1.61 -13.50 -26.17
CA THR A 62 -2.68 -13.20 -27.18
C THR A 62 -2.65 -14.01 -28.49
N ALA A 63 -1.66 -14.89 -28.74
CA ALA A 63 -1.60 -15.63 -30.00
C ALA A 63 -2.01 -17.11 -29.86
N GLY A 64 -3.12 -17.48 -30.51
CA GLY A 64 -3.33 -18.84 -31.03
C GLY A 64 -4.23 -19.80 -30.27
N SER A 65 -4.74 -19.42 -29.08
CA SER A 65 -5.57 -20.18 -28.12
C SER A 65 -4.81 -20.38 -26.81
N THR A 66 -5.11 -19.55 -25.82
CA THR A 66 -4.21 -19.30 -24.68
C THR A 66 -5.03 -19.12 -23.40
N GLN A 67 -5.98 -20.01 -23.15
CA GLN A 67 -6.63 -20.05 -21.85
C GLN A 67 -5.57 -20.41 -20.81
N LEU A 68 -5.29 -19.51 -19.87
CA LEU A 68 -4.34 -19.76 -18.80
C LEU A 68 -5.00 -20.71 -17.81
N THR A 69 -4.50 -21.93 -17.71
CA THR A 69 -5.13 -22.99 -16.90
C THR A 69 -4.47 -23.15 -15.55
N ASN A 70 -3.24 -22.65 -15.43
CA ASN A 70 -2.39 -22.80 -14.26
C ASN A 70 -1.62 -21.50 -14.04
N PHE A 71 -1.65 -20.99 -12.81
CA PHE A 71 -0.79 -19.90 -12.39
C PHE A 71 -0.31 -20.08 -10.95
N SER A 72 0.88 -19.57 -10.68
CA SER A 72 1.46 -19.40 -9.35
C SER A 72 2.13 -18.05 -9.32
N LEU A 73 1.78 -17.23 -8.33
CA LEU A 73 2.30 -15.89 -8.15
C LEU A 73 2.76 -15.70 -6.71
N ASN A 74 3.83 -14.93 -6.56
CA ASN A 74 4.15 -14.30 -5.29
C ASN A 74 4.04 -12.78 -5.45
N ILE A 75 3.74 -12.11 -4.34
CA ILE A 75 3.92 -10.68 -4.16
C ILE A 75 4.98 -10.52 -3.08
N VAL A 76 6.03 -9.76 -3.34
CA VAL A 76 7.13 -9.55 -2.41
C VAL A 76 7.43 -8.07 -2.26
N SER A 77 7.95 -7.70 -1.09
CA SER A 77 8.40 -6.35 -0.81
C SER A 77 9.62 -6.36 0.09
N ALA A 78 10.53 -5.42 -0.18
CA ALA A 78 11.64 -5.09 0.69
C ALA A 78 11.24 -4.23 1.89
N SER A 79 10.09 -3.55 1.79
CA SER A 79 9.61 -2.65 2.84
C SER A 79 9.11 -3.43 4.06
N THR A 80 9.38 -2.86 5.23
CA THR A 80 8.97 -3.44 6.53
C THR A 80 7.84 -2.67 7.21
N GLY A 81 7.39 -1.57 6.62
CA GLY A 81 6.39 -0.66 7.21
C GLY A 81 4.93 -1.10 7.04
N PHE A 82 4.71 -2.39 6.74
CA PHE A 82 3.38 -2.97 6.65
C PHE A 82 3.37 -4.45 7.02
N ASP A 83 2.18 -4.95 7.32
CA ASP A 83 1.87 -6.37 7.42
C ASP A 83 0.76 -6.72 6.42
N VAL A 84 0.66 -8.00 6.07
CA VAL A 84 -0.43 -8.51 5.22
C VAL A 84 -1.50 -9.12 6.12
N ASP A 85 -2.77 -8.76 5.90
CA ASP A 85 -3.87 -9.46 6.56
C ASP A 85 -4.13 -10.81 5.88
N ALA A 86 -3.60 -11.89 6.45
CA ALA A 86 -3.77 -13.23 5.91
C ALA A 86 -5.24 -13.65 5.73
N ALA A 87 -6.16 -13.13 6.56
CA ALA A 87 -7.59 -13.45 6.46
C ALA A 87 -8.28 -12.73 5.30
N SER A 88 -7.68 -11.66 4.78
CA SER A 88 -8.21 -10.89 3.65
C SER A 88 -7.86 -11.48 2.28
N ILE A 89 -6.93 -12.44 2.24
CA ILE A 89 -6.42 -12.98 0.98
C ILE A 89 -7.50 -13.84 0.32
N GLU A 90 -7.85 -13.51 -0.92
CA GLU A 90 -8.92 -14.15 -1.66
C GLU A 90 -8.42 -14.44 -3.08
N VAL A 91 -8.60 -15.67 -3.57
CA VAL A 91 -8.37 -16.03 -4.98
C VAL A 91 -9.73 -16.25 -5.64
N TYR A 92 -10.04 -15.47 -6.66
CA TYR A 92 -11.34 -15.50 -7.32
C TYR A 92 -11.45 -16.69 -8.27
N ASN A 93 -12.27 -17.66 -7.87
CA ASN A 93 -12.51 -18.89 -8.60
C ASN A 93 -14.01 -19.13 -8.86
N PRO A 94 -14.65 -18.31 -9.72
CA PRO A 94 -16.08 -18.42 -9.99
C PRO A 94 -16.44 -19.72 -10.71
N VAL A 95 -17.72 -20.09 -10.61
CA VAL A 95 -18.30 -21.27 -11.27
C VAL A 95 -18.85 -20.87 -12.66
N LEU A 96 -18.08 -21.13 -13.72
CA LEU A 96 -18.38 -20.71 -15.10
C LEU A 96 -19.48 -21.55 -15.77
N THR A 97 -19.61 -22.82 -15.40
CA THR A 97 -20.72 -23.68 -15.83
C THR A 97 -21.39 -24.31 -14.62
N THR A 98 -22.51 -25.02 -14.79
CA THR A 98 -23.21 -25.63 -13.64
C THR A 98 -22.37 -26.58 -12.79
N THR A 99 -21.20 -27.00 -13.26
CA THR A 99 -20.36 -28.00 -12.59
C THR A 99 -18.86 -27.68 -12.62
N ARG A 100 -18.43 -26.54 -13.17
CA ARG A 100 -17.00 -26.24 -13.33
C ARG A 100 -16.67 -24.83 -12.86
N SER A 101 -15.65 -24.76 -12.00
CA SER A 101 -14.98 -23.53 -11.60
C SER A 101 -13.92 -23.13 -12.62
N ARG A 102 -13.49 -21.87 -12.58
CA ARG A 102 -12.40 -21.33 -13.39
C ARG A 102 -11.13 -22.19 -13.27
N PHE A 103 -10.78 -22.59 -12.05
CA PHE A 103 -9.69 -23.52 -11.72
C PHE A 103 -10.20 -24.68 -10.88
N GLU A 104 -9.62 -25.87 -11.07
CA GLU A 104 -9.98 -27.08 -10.32
C GLU A 104 -9.51 -27.00 -8.86
N TYR A 105 -8.32 -26.44 -8.64
CA TYR A 105 -7.72 -26.21 -7.33
C TYR A 105 -7.28 -24.77 -7.23
N VAL A 106 -7.53 -24.13 -6.09
CA VAL A 106 -6.98 -22.82 -5.76
C VAL A 106 -6.46 -22.85 -4.34
N SER A 107 -5.39 -22.12 -4.08
CA SER A 107 -4.98 -21.83 -2.71
C SER A 107 -5.50 -20.45 -2.34
N ASP A 108 -6.47 -20.40 -1.42
CA ASP A 108 -6.99 -19.15 -0.85
C ASP A 108 -6.61 -19.03 0.64
N SER A 109 -7.07 -17.97 1.32
CA SER A 109 -6.81 -17.77 2.75
C SER A 109 -7.33 -18.92 3.64
N SER A 110 -8.33 -19.68 3.20
CA SER A 110 -8.93 -20.77 3.96
C SER A 110 -8.18 -22.10 3.80
N GLU A 111 -7.46 -22.27 2.67
CA GLU A 111 -6.69 -23.49 2.36
C GLU A 111 -5.19 -23.38 2.70
N GLY A 112 -4.74 -22.24 3.22
CA GLY A 112 -3.42 -22.13 3.88
C GLY A 112 -2.33 -21.49 3.04
N LEU A 113 -2.62 -20.34 2.42
CA LEU A 113 -1.56 -19.45 1.92
C LEU A 113 -0.54 -19.17 3.04
N VAL A 114 0.74 -19.32 2.70
CA VAL A 114 1.83 -19.18 3.67
C VAL A 114 2.15 -17.70 3.80
N ASP A 115 1.89 -17.13 4.98
CA ASP A 115 2.49 -15.84 5.34
C ASP A 115 4.00 -16.01 5.33
N VAL A 116 4.72 -15.10 4.68
CA VAL A 116 6.09 -15.38 4.24
C VAL A 116 7.04 -15.59 5.42
N ASP A 117 7.68 -16.76 5.38
CA ASP A 117 8.66 -17.25 6.35
C ASP A 117 9.94 -16.36 6.35
N ALA A 118 10.62 -16.29 7.50
CA ALA A 118 11.82 -15.47 7.73
C ALA A 118 13.06 -15.89 6.91
N ASN A 119 12.88 -16.78 5.94
CA ASN A 119 13.92 -17.37 5.09
C ASN A 119 13.91 -16.82 3.65
N LEU A 120 13.03 -15.87 3.32
CA LEU A 120 13.23 -15.07 2.11
C LEU A 120 14.60 -14.39 2.17
N PRO A 121 15.29 -14.20 1.03
CA PRO A 121 16.53 -13.44 0.99
C PRO A 121 16.34 -12.14 1.77
N VAL A 122 17.31 -11.80 2.62
CA VAL A 122 17.25 -10.76 3.69
C VAL A 122 16.87 -9.34 3.18
N ALA A 123 16.60 -9.19 1.89
CA ALA A 123 16.10 -7.99 1.23
C ALA A 123 14.57 -7.96 0.98
N PHE A 124 13.79 -9.03 1.20
CA PHE A 124 12.33 -9.04 0.93
C PHE A 124 11.54 -9.64 2.10
N ASN A 125 11.34 -8.85 3.17
CA ASN A 125 10.82 -9.37 4.45
C ASN A 125 9.27 -9.43 4.57
N ARG A 126 8.50 -9.08 3.53
CA ARG A 126 7.03 -9.03 3.56
C ARG A 126 6.40 -9.37 2.21
N GLY A 127 5.20 -9.97 2.19
CA GLY A 127 4.53 -10.36 0.95
C GLY A 127 3.44 -11.43 1.08
N VAL A 128 3.02 -11.96 -0.07
CA VAL A 128 2.12 -13.12 -0.20
C VAL A 128 2.82 -14.14 -1.09
N ALA A 129 2.96 -15.39 -0.63
CA ALA A 129 3.54 -16.46 -1.44
C ALA A 129 2.50 -17.52 -1.82
N GLY A 130 2.57 -17.99 -3.06
CA GLY A 130 1.78 -19.12 -3.52
C GLY A 130 0.32 -18.80 -3.84
N LEU A 131 0.01 -17.58 -4.28
CA LEU A 131 -1.29 -17.29 -4.90
C LEU A 131 -1.41 -18.11 -6.17
N GLN A 132 -2.35 -19.05 -6.21
CA GLN A 132 -2.33 -20.02 -7.28
C GLN A 132 -3.70 -20.61 -7.59
N GLY A 133 -3.86 -20.96 -8.87
CA GLY A 133 -4.99 -21.69 -9.39
C GLY A 133 -4.51 -22.68 -10.44
N PHE A 134 -4.89 -23.94 -10.30
CA PHE A 134 -4.42 -25.03 -11.14
C PHE A 134 -5.56 -25.91 -11.62
N THR A 135 -5.37 -26.47 -12.81
CA THR A 135 -6.20 -27.50 -13.40
C THR A 135 -5.34 -28.71 -13.74
N ILE A 136 -5.72 -29.88 -13.20
CA ILE A 136 -5.01 -31.13 -13.48
C ILE A 136 -5.58 -31.79 -14.74
N ASP A 137 -6.91 -31.70 -14.95
CA ASP A 137 -7.57 -32.23 -16.15
C ASP A 137 -7.91 -31.13 -17.17
N SER A 138 -7.07 -31.03 -18.22
CA SER A 138 -7.22 -30.05 -19.29
C SER A 138 -8.49 -30.21 -20.13
N ALA A 139 -9.18 -31.35 -20.08
CA ALA A 139 -10.48 -31.53 -20.75
C ALA A 139 -11.61 -30.74 -20.07
N THR A 140 -11.39 -30.29 -18.83
CA THR A 140 -12.33 -29.49 -18.04
C THR A 140 -11.85 -28.08 -17.73
N ALA A 141 -10.65 -27.71 -18.20
CA ALA A 141 -10.04 -26.44 -17.85
C ALA A 141 -10.80 -25.27 -18.44
N ASP A 142 -11.22 -24.38 -17.54
CA ASP A 142 -12.04 -23.22 -17.82
C ASP A 142 -11.29 -21.91 -17.52
N GLY A 143 -10.00 -21.98 -17.16
CA GLY A 143 -9.16 -20.87 -16.68
C GLY A 143 -9.27 -19.55 -17.46
N PHE A 144 -8.57 -18.49 -17.09
CA PHE A 144 -8.86 -17.21 -17.74
C PHE A 144 -8.21 -17.05 -19.12
N GLY A 145 -9.01 -16.59 -20.09
CA GLY A 145 -8.58 -16.27 -21.44
C GLY A 145 -9.62 -16.56 -22.52
N GLY A 146 -9.43 -15.99 -23.71
CA GLY A 146 -10.48 -15.93 -24.72
C GLY A 146 -11.36 -14.71 -24.50
N SER A 147 -12.67 -14.91 -24.30
CA SER A 147 -13.64 -13.85 -23.98
C SER A 147 -14.18 -14.02 -22.57
N CYS A 148 -14.61 -12.95 -21.92
CA CYS A 148 -15.32 -13.04 -20.64
C CYS A 148 -16.53 -13.98 -20.74
N ASP A 149 -16.63 -14.95 -19.82
CA ASP A 149 -17.85 -15.75 -19.67
C ASP A 149 -18.93 -14.89 -18.98
N ALA A 150 -20.18 -15.01 -19.38
CA ALA A 150 -21.29 -14.26 -18.79
C ALA A 150 -21.56 -14.59 -17.31
N LYS A 151 -20.97 -15.66 -16.77
CA LYS A 151 -21.00 -16.03 -15.36
C LYS A 151 -19.69 -15.75 -14.62
N ASP A 152 -18.70 -15.19 -15.31
CA ASP A 152 -17.48 -14.73 -14.69
C ASP A 152 -17.64 -13.26 -14.27
N ASP A 153 -18.20 -13.03 -13.08
CA ASP A 153 -18.37 -11.68 -12.50
C ASP A 153 -17.02 -10.97 -12.23
N TYR A 154 -15.90 -11.70 -12.37
CA TYR A 154 -14.55 -11.21 -12.16
C TYR A 154 -13.78 -11.06 -13.48
N CYS A 155 -14.48 -11.03 -14.61
CA CYS A 155 -13.92 -10.65 -15.91
C CYS A 155 -14.48 -9.30 -16.34
N ASP A 156 -13.60 -8.37 -16.69
CA ASP A 156 -13.93 -7.03 -17.13
C ASP A 156 -13.38 -6.79 -18.54
N ASP A 157 -14.28 -6.42 -19.47
CA ASP A 157 -13.98 -6.11 -20.87
C ASP A 157 -14.25 -4.62 -21.22
N SER A 158 -14.56 -3.79 -20.22
CA SER A 158 -14.96 -2.39 -20.42
C SER A 158 -13.89 -1.52 -21.06
N SER A 159 -12.61 -1.89 -20.90
CA SER A 159 -11.46 -1.26 -21.54
C SER A 159 -11.28 -1.64 -23.02
N GLY A 160 -12.11 -2.55 -23.55
CA GLY A 160 -11.98 -3.15 -24.87
C GLY A 160 -10.98 -4.31 -24.94
N VAL A 161 -10.38 -4.68 -23.81
CA VAL A 161 -9.52 -5.87 -23.67
C VAL A 161 -9.93 -6.60 -22.40
N GLU A 162 -10.27 -7.88 -22.54
CA GLU A 162 -10.68 -8.74 -21.45
C GLU A 162 -9.57 -8.86 -20.40
N SER A 163 -9.93 -8.65 -19.14
CA SER A 163 -9.03 -8.68 -18.00
C SER A 163 -9.72 -9.42 -16.85
N TRP A 164 -9.00 -10.27 -16.14
CA TRP A 164 -9.58 -11.09 -15.07
C TRP A 164 -9.02 -10.65 -13.73
N LEU A 165 -9.91 -10.41 -12.76
CA LEU A 165 -9.55 -10.25 -11.36
C LEU A 165 -9.26 -11.64 -10.80
N ILE A 166 -8.03 -11.81 -10.33
CA ILE A 166 -7.46 -13.12 -9.97
C ILE A 166 -7.43 -13.29 -8.47
N ALA A 167 -6.98 -12.26 -7.76
CA ALA A 167 -6.89 -12.30 -6.31
C ALA A 167 -7.01 -10.90 -5.70
N SER A 168 -7.31 -10.84 -4.41
CA SER A 168 -7.22 -9.64 -3.60
C SER A 168 -6.57 -9.95 -2.26
N PHE A 169 -5.94 -8.96 -1.65
CA PHE A 169 -5.44 -9.02 -0.29
C PHE A 169 -5.38 -7.61 0.30
N SER A 170 -5.30 -7.51 1.61
CA SER A 170 -5.17 -6.24 2.31
C SER A 170 -3.79 -6.10 2.93
N LEU A 171 -3.20 -4.93 2.72
CA LEU A 171 -2.01 -4.48 3.41
C LEU A 171 -2.43 -3.57 4.56
N ILE A 172 -1.80 -3.71 5.71
CA ILE A 172 -2.01 -2.86 6.87
C ILE A 172 -0.68 -2.18 7.15
N PRO A 173 -0.52 -0.88 6.80
CA PRO A 173 0.65 -0.13 7.22
C PRO A 173 0.76 -0.16 8.74
N ASN A 174 1.99 -0.30 9.25
CA ASN A 174 2.28 -0.34 10.68
C ASN A 174 3.23 0.80 11.10
N THR A 175 3.33 1.81 10.23
CA THR A 175 4.12 3.03 10.42
C THR A 175 3.37 4.22 9.86
N ALA A 176 3.37 5.34 10.59
CA ALA A 176 2.69 6.58 10.19
C ALA A 176 3.24 7.25 8.92
N ILE A 177 4.53 7.09 8.60
CA ILE A 177 5.15 7.70 7.42
C ILE A 177 6.14 6.70 6.82
N GLY A 178 6.10 6.53 5.51
CA GLY A 178 6.96 5.61 4.79
C GLY A 178 6.45 5.33 3.38
N ALA A 179 6.99 4.28 2.77
CA ALA A 179 6.53 3.78 1.50
C ALA A 179 6.73 2.26 1.38
N ALA A 180 5.95 1.63 0.52
CA ALA A 180 6.19 0.27 0.08
C ALA A 180 6.10 0.11 -1.42
N ASP A 181 7.13 -0.55 -1.94
CA ASP A 181 7.13 -1.07 -3.30
C ASP A 181 6.84 -2.57 -3.25
N LEU A 182 5.90 -3.00 -4.07
CA LEU A 182 5.50 -4.41 -4.23
C LEU A 182 5.93 -4.89 -5.60
N TYR A 183 6.42 -6.13 -5.65
CA TYR A 183 6.87 -6.79 -6.86
C TYR A 183 6.17 -8.14 -6.99
N LEU A 184 5.68 -8.43 -8.18
CA LEU A 184 5.17 -9.73 -8.58
C LEU A 184 6.33 -10.64 -8.97
N GLN A 185 6.17 -11.92 -8.69
CA GLN A 185 7.08 -12.96 -9.15
C GLN A 185 6.28 -14.15 -9.64
N VAL A 186 6.87 -14.92 -10.56
CA VAL A 186 6.38 -16.27 -10.82
C VAL A 186 6.56 -17.10 -9.54
N GLY A 187 5.48 -17.63 -8.99
CA GLY A 187 5.51 -18.50 -7.81
C GLY A 187 6.16 -19.86 -8.11
N LEU A 188 6.53 -20.62 -7.08
CA LEU A 188 7.32 -21.85 -7.19
C LEU A 188 6.75 -22.92 -8.15
N ASN A 189 5.43 -22.92 -8.37
CA ASN A 189 4.76 -23.91 -9.20
C ASN A 189 4.65 -23.48 -10.68
N GLY A 190 5.14 -22.29 -11.04
CA GLY A 190 5.12 -21.79 -12.41
C GLY A 190 3.72 -21.47 -12.93
N MET A 191 3.60 -21.34 -14.24
CA MET A 191 2.34 -21.10 -14.93
C MET A 191 2.39 -21.59 -16.38
N ASN A 192 1.24 -21.93 -16.96
CA ASN A 192 1.13 -22.34 -18.35
C ASN A 192 -0.31 -22.24 -18.90
N HIS A 193 -0.40 -22.18 -20.22
CA HIS A 193 -1.65 -22.28 -20.98
C HIS A 193 -2.07 -23.74 -21.20
N SER A 194 -3.35 -23.92 -21.54
CA SER A 194 -3.91 -25.22 -21.90
C SER A 194 -3.14 -25.85 -23.06
N GLY A 195 -2.54 -27.02 -22.83
CA GLY A 195 -1.81 -27.78 -23.85
C GLY A 195 -0.39 -27.29 -24.14
N GLU A 196 0.11 -26.29 -23.41
CA GLU A 196 1.46 -25.75 -23.53
C GLU A 196 2.32 -26.12 -22.31
N LEU A 197 3.65 -26.19 -22.51
CA LEU A 197 4.59 -26.33 -21.41
C LEU A 197 4.93 -24.94 -20.85
N PRO A 198 5.34 -24.82 -19.57
CA PRO A 198 5.75 -23.53 -19.00
C PRO A 198 6.85 -22.80 -19.80
N ALA A 199 7.72 -23.54 -20.49
CA ALA A 199 8.80 -22.98 -21.32
C ALA A 199 8.33 -22.37 -22.64
N ASP A 200 7.07 -22.58 -23.02
CA ASP A 200 6.48 -22.01 -24.24
C ASP A 200 5.80 -20.64 -23.95
N MET A 201 5.74 -20.24 -22.68
CA MET A 201 5.04 -19.06 -22.18
C MET A 201 6.03 -17.98 -21.73
N GLU A 202 5.68 -16.73 -21.99
CA GLU A 202 6.35 -15.56 -21.41
C GLU A 202 5.35 -14.77 -20.57
N VAL A 203 5.83 -14.16 -19.49
CA VAL A 203 5.03 -13.34 -18.59
C VAL A 203 5.68 -11.98 -18.39
N THR A 204 4.89 -10.92 -18.34
CA THR A 204 5.32 -9.60 -17.91
C THR A 204 4.51 -9.15 -16.72
N PHE A 205 5.18 -8.56 -15.74
CA PHE A 205 4.56 -7.92 -14.59
C PHE A 205 4.56 -6.40 -14.79
N GLY A 206 3.41 -5.76 -14.49
CA GLY A 206 3.29 -4.30 -14.49
C GLY A 206 3.71 -3.63 -15.79
N VAL A 207 4.41 -2.50 -15.67
CA VAL A 207 5.02 -1.75 -16.78
C VAL A 207 6.46 -1.40 -16.44
N ASP A 208 7.31 -1.34 -17.47
CA ASP A 208 8.65 -0.79 -17.33
C ASP A 208 8.59 0.73 -17.57
N SER A 209 8.88 1.48 -16.52
CA SER A 209 9.00 2.94 -16.48
C SER A 209 10.43 3.41 -16.78
N VAL A 210 11.42 2.51 -16.82
CA VAL A 210 12.85 2.77 -17.03
C VAL A 210 13.44 1.94 -18.18
N GLY A 211 12.78 1.83 -19.34
CA GLY A 211 13.37 1.02 -20.41
C GLY A 211 12.53 0.77 -21.67
N PRO A 212 12.97 -0.14 -22.56
CA PRO A 212 12.08 -0.82 -23.51
C PRO A 212 11.03 -1.67 -22.75
N ALA A 213 10.18 -2.45 -23.44
CA ALA A 213 9.11 -3.23 -22.78
C ALA A 213 9.60 -4.07 -21.57
N PRO A 214 8.75 -4.28 -20.54
CA PRO A 214 9.13 -4.99 -19.32
C PRO A 214 9.76 -6.35 -19.63
N PRO A 215 10.78 -6.76 -18.84
CA PRO A 215 11.48 -7.99 -19.12
C PRO A 215 10.50 -9.15 -18.99
N ALA A 216 10.43 -9.98 -20.03
CA ALA A 216 9.66 -11.20 -19.96
C ALA A 216 10.32 -12.18 -18.98
N TYR A 217 9.51 -12.71 -18.08
CA TYR A 217 9.83 -13.82 -17.21
C TYR A 217 9.54 -15.14 -17.94
N ASP A 218 10.47 -16.08 -17.89
CA ASP A 218 10.27 -17.49 -18.28
C ASP A 218 9.79 -18.26 -17.04
N PRO A 219 8.52 -18.73 -17.01
CA PRO A 219 7.98 -19.45 -15.87
C PRO A 219 8.71 -20.75 -15.50
N SER A 220 9.62 -21.25 -16.34
CA SER A 220 10.44 -22.43 -16.06
C SER A 220 11.75 -22.11 -15.33
N PHE A 221 12.28 -20.89 -15.50
CA PHE A 221 13.61 -20.53 -15.01
C PHE A 221 13.59 -19.37 -14.00
N ASP A 222 12.62 -18.47 -14.09
CA ASP A 222 12.56 -17.25 -13.29
C ASP A 222 11.60 -17.38 -12.08
N LEU A 223 11.49 -18.60 -11.55
CA LEU A 223 10.70 -18.89 -10.35
C LEU A 223 11.25 -18.15 -9.14
N GLN A 224 10.36 -17.45 -8.42
CA GLN A 224 10.64 -16.71 -7.18
C GLN A 224 11.75 -15.66 -7.34
N GLN A 225 11.88 -15.11 -8.53
CA GLN A 225 12.87 -14.08 -8.86
C GLN A 225 12.16 -12.79 -9.25
N THR A 226 12.77 -11.67 -8.86
CA THR A 226 12.48 -10.33 -9.39
C THR A 226 13.69 -9.95 -10.23
N HIS A 227 13.47 -9.53 -11.48
CA HIS A 227 14.56 -9.07 -12.34
C HIS A 227 15.18 -7.78 -11.81
N ALA A 228 16.49 -7.60 -12.02
CA ALA A 228 17.20 -6.45 -11.47
C ALA A 228 16.80 -5.10 -12.11
N ASP A 229 16.31 -5.16 -13.35
CA ASP A 229 15.81 -4.01 -14.11
C ASP A 229 14.27 -3.89 -14.04
N ASP A 230 13.62 -4.62 -13.12
CA ASP A 230 12.16 -4.57 -12.95
C ASP A 230 11.74 -3.39 -12.07
N ASP A 231 10.61 -2.80 -12.41
CA ASP A 231 9.99 -1.73 -11.63
C ASP A 231 8.97 -2.29 -10.64
N ALA A 232 8.60 -1.48 -9.65
CA ALA A 232 7.56 -1.87 -8.70
C ALA A 232 6.20 -1.99 -9.42
N ASP A 233 5.48 -3.08 -9.18
CA ASP A 233 4.11 -3.27 -9.67
C ASP A 233 3.11 -2.40 -8.91
N ALA A 234 3.43 -2.05 -7.66
CA ALA A 234 2.71 -1.06 -6.88
C ALA A 234 3.67 -0.27 -5.99
N SER A 235 3.43 1.03 -5.87
CA SER A 235 4.17 1.94 -4.99
C SER A 235 3.20 2.71 -4.11
N LEU A 236 3.25 2.45 -2.81
CA LEU A 236 2.35 3.02 -1.82
C LEU A 236 3.10 4.02 -0.95
N MET A 237 2.46 5.15 -0.65
CA MET A 237 2.93 6.12 0.35
C MET A 237 2.10 5.97 1.63
N TYR A 238 2.76 5.91 2.79
CA TYR A 238 2.08 5.82 4.07
C TYR A 238 1.82 7.19 4.65
N LEU A 239 0.59 7.38 5.12
CA LEU A 239 0.11 8.61 5.75
C LEU A 239 -0.31 8.36 7.19
N MET A 240 -0.10 9.39 8.01
CA MET A 240 -0.68 9.42 9.35
C MET A 240 -2.20 9.58 9.20
N PRO A 241 -3.03 8.90 10.00
CA PRO A 241 -4.47 9.07 9.93
C PRO A 241 -4.85 10.53 10.20
N GLY A 242 -5.53 11.15 9.24
CA GLY A 242 -5.94 12.56 9.30
C GLY A 242 -4.93 13.57 8.73
N ASP A 243 -3.71 13.15 8.39
CA ASP A 243 -2.68 13.97 7.70
C ASP A 243 -2.93 13.87 6.20
N TYR A 244 -3.78 14.75 5.69
CA TYR A 244 -4.28 14.75 4.32
C TYR A 244 -3.46 15.63 3.39
N ASP A 245 -2.74 16.62 3.91
CA ASP A 245 -1.80 17.40 3.11
C ASP A 245 -0.37 16.83 3.11
N THR A 246 -0.15 15.75 3.87
CA THR A 246 1.06 14.91 3.88
C THR A 246 2.29 15.61 4.44
N ASP A 247 2.10 16.58 5.33
CA ASP A 247 3.17 17.38 5.92
C ASP A 247 3.74 16.80 7.24
N GLY A 248 3.11 15.74 7.74
CA GLY A 248 3.54 15.00 8.92
C GLY A 248 2.90 15.47 10.23
N ASP A 249 1.91 16.36 10.20
CA ASP A 249 1.04 16.65 11.33
C ASP A 249 -0.47 16.55 10.99
N VAL A 250 -1.33 16.81 11.98
CA VAL A 250 -2.78 16.78 11.80
C VAL A 250 -3.34 18.07 12.35
N ASP A 251 -3.77 18.97 11.48
CA ASP A 251 -4.19 20.32 11.83
C ASP A 251 -5.36 20.85 10.98
N THR A 252 -5.49 22.18 10.83
CA THR A 252 -6.58 22.79 10.05
C THR A 252 -6.34 22.82 8.53
N ASP A 253 -5.11 22.66 8.09
CA ASP A 253 -4.72 22.63 6.68
C ASP A 253 -5.16 21.28 6.07
N ASP A 254 -5.07 20.17 6.81
CA ASP A 254 -5.68 18.88 6.42
C ASP A 254 -7.18 18.95 6.20
N TYR A 255 -7.89 19.68 7.06
CA TYR A 255 -9.32 19.89 6.87
C TYR A 255 -9.61 20.67 5.58
N THR A 256 -8.73 21.60 5.22
CA THR A 256 -8.84 22.35 3.97
C THR A 256 -8.59 21.44 2.78
N GLU A 257 -7.63 20.52 2.88
CA GLU A 257 -7.35 19.51 1.87
C GLU A 257 -8.54 18.55 1.70
N TRP A 258 -9.04 17.93 2.77
CA TRP A 258 -10.24 17.09 2.74
C TRP A 258 -11.43 17.81 2.10
N ARG A 259 -11.68 19.07 2.49
CA ARG A 259 -12.80 19.84 1.95
C ARG A 259 -12.64 20.12 0.46
N THR A 260 -11.42 20.34 0.01
CA THR A 260 -11.11 20.60 -1.41
C THR A 260 -11.22 19.32 -2.24
N SER A 261 -10.85 18.18 -1.64
CA SER A 261 -10.83 16.86 -2.26
C SER A 261 -12.14 16.07 -2.09
N TYR A 262 -13.14 16.61 -1.37
CA TYR A 262 -14.44 15.97 -1.14
C TYR A 262 -15.15 15.56 -2.44
N GLY A 263 -15.45 14.26 -2.57
CA GLY A 263 -16.06 13.66 -3.76
C GLY A 263 -15.13 13.59 -4.98
N GLY A 264 -13.84 13.90 -4.80
CA GLY A 264 -12.79 13.77 -5.81
C GLY A 264 -12.21 12.36 -5.88
N ALA A 265 -11.18 12.21 -6.72
CA ALA A 265 -10.49 10.93 -6.97
C ALA A 265 -9.02 10.93 -6.49
N ASN A 266 -8.57 12.01 -5.82
CA ASN A 266 -7.24 12.05 -5.20
C ASN A 266 -7.34 11.51 -3.78
N TYR A 267 -7.03 10.23 -3.59
CA TYR A 267 -7.24 9.50 -2.33
C TYR A 267 -6.29 9.87 -1.18
N ALA A 268 -5.59 11.01 -1.24
CA ALA A 268 -4.80 11.51 -0.10
C ALA A 268 -5.69 11.80 1.13
N ALA A 269 -6.92 12.28 0.89
CA ALA A 269 -7.89 12.57 1.95
C ALA A 269 -8.90 11.42 2.22
N ASP A 270 -8.58 10.21 1.76
CA ASP A 270 -9.37 8.98 1.99
C ASP A 270 -8.87 8.29 3.26
N GLY A 271 -9.25 8.86 4.41
CA GLY A 271 -8.75 8.45 5.72
C GLY A 271 -9.19 7.06 6.16
N ASN A 272 -10.28 6.53 5.60
CA ASN A 272 -10.74 5.17 5.89
C ASN A 272 -10.36 4.14 4.79
N SER A 273 -9.68 4.60 3.73
CA SER A 273 -9.22 3.78 2.60
C SER A 273 -10.36 3.02 1.90
N ASP A 274 -11.56 3.61 1.84
CA ASP A 274 -12.74 3.05 1.16
C ASP A 274 -12.87 3.48 -0.30
N ARG A 275 -11.89 4.26 -0.78
CA ARG A 275 -11.79 4.81 -2.14
C ARG A 275 -12.89 5.80 -2.48
N ALA A 276 -13.41 6.49 -1.45
CA ALA A 276 -14.33 7.60 -1.62
C ALA A 276 -14.12 8.69 -0.56
N ILE A 277 -13.68 9.88 -0.96
CA ILE A 277 -13.56 11.00 -0.03
C ILE A 277 -14.93 11.58 0.30
N ASN A 278 -15.39 11.30 1.52
CA ASN A 278 -16.72 11.63 1.99
C ASN A 278 -16.72 12.05 3.47
N ALA A 279 -17.90 12.04 4.10
CA ALA A 279 -18.07 12.47 5.48
C ALA A 279 -17.43 11.50 6.51
N ALA A 280 -17.18 10.23 6.13
CA ALA A 280 -16.46 9.27 6.95
C ALA A 280 -15.01 9.73 7.17
N ASP A 281 -14.34 10.24 6.13
CA ASP A 281 -12.95 10.71 6.22
C ASP A 281 -12.81 11.95 7.11
N TYR A 282 -13.83 12.80 7.14
CA TYR A 282 -13.87 13.90 8.09
C TYR A 282 -13.83 13.41 9.54
N THR A 283 -14.47 12.28 9.83
CA THR A 283 -14.43 11.71 11.19
C THR A 283 -13.05 11.19 11.54
N VAL A 284 -12.32 10.61 10.57
CA VAL A 284 -10.92 10.19 10.76
C VAL A 284 -10.06 11.39 11.12
N TRP A 285 -10.08 12.47 10.34
CA TRP A 285 -9.34 13.70 10.68
C TRP A 285 -9.74 14.25 12.05
N ARG A 286 -11.06 14.34 12.33
CA ARG A 286 -11.56 14.90 13.59
C ARG A 286 -11.09 14.13 14.81
N ASP A 287 -11.01 12.80 14.71
CA ASP A 287 -10.60 11.92 15.79
C ASP A 287 -9.07 11.98 16.04
N HIS A 288 -8.30 12.39 15.03
CA HIS A 288 -6.84 12.52 15.10
C HIS A 288 -6.35 13.96 15.32
N LEU A 289 -7.23 14.96 15.19
CA LEU A 289 -6.89 16.36 15.48
C LEU A 289 -6.44 16.52 16.95
N PRO A 290 -5.21 17.00 17.20
CA PRO A 290 -4.71 17.22 18.54
C PRO A 290 -5.62 18.15 19.33
N PRO A 291 -5.84 17.88 20.64
CA PRO A 291 -6.60 18.80 21.46
C PRO A 291 -5.89 20.16 21.50
N PRO A 292 -6.65 21.28 21.55
CA PRO A 292 -6.05 22.59 21.66
C PRO A 292 -5.15 22.65 22.91
N PRO A 293 -4.03 23.38 22.86
CA PRO A 293 -3.12 23.48 24.00
C PRO A 293 -3.90 23.92 25.23
N ALA A 294 -3.71 23.19 26.35
CA ALA A 294 -4.38 23.51 27.59
C ALA A 294 -4.13 25.00 27.92
N PRO A 295 -5.16 25.73 28.37
CA PRO A 295 -4.99 27.13 28.70
C PRO A 295 -3.87 27.24 29.74
N VAL A 296 -2.78 27.91 29.36
CA VAL A 296 -1.73 28.27 30.29
C VAL A 296 -2.41 29.09 31.36
N ALA A 297 -2.52 28.53 32.58
CA ALA A 297 -3.01 29.28 33.71
C ALA A 297 -2.04 30.44 33.90
N SER A 298 -2.40 31.62 33.41
CA SER A 298 -1.69 32.84 33.78
C SER A 298 -1.74 32.90 35.29
N ALA A 299 -0.59 32.64 35.92
CA ALA A 299 -0.36 32.99 37.31
C ALA A 299 -0.36 34.51 37.35
N ASN A 300 -1.54 35.12 37.25
CA ASN A 300 -1.75 36.47 37.71
C ASN A 300 -1.43 36.40 39.20
N ALA A 301 -0.20 36.77 39.55
CA ALA A 301 0.16 37.06 40.92
C ALA A 301 -0.88 38.08 41.39
N ALA A 302 -1.82 37.61 42.22
CA ALA A 302 -2.80 38.48 42.83
C ALA A 302 -1.99 39.56 43.55
N PRO A 303 -2.24 40.86 43.30
CA PRO A 303 -1.60 41.91 44.07
C PRO A 303 -1.88 41.62 45.54
N GLU A 304 -0.85 41.36 46.34
CA GLU A 304 -1.07 41.00 47.75
C GLU A 304 -1.89 42.11 48.41
N PRO A 305 -3.10 41.80 48.93
CA PRO A 305 -3.94 42.81 49.56
C PRO A 305 -3.29 43.24 50.87
N GLY A 306 -2.61 44.39 50.87
CA GLY A 306 -2.30 45.17 52.07
C GLY A 306 -1.40 44.51 53.14
N ALA A 307 -0.80 43.34 52.92
CA ALA A 307 0.04 42.68 53.92
C ALA A 307 1.22 43.59 54.36
N ALA A 308 1.80 44.34 53.41
CA ALA A 308 2.82 45.34 53.68
C ALA A 308 2.29 46.54 54.49
N LEU A 309 1.03 46.95 54.28
CA LEU A 309 0.38 48.03 55.04
C LEU A 309 0.10 47.59 56.48
N ILE A 310 -0.40 46.37 56.68
CA ILE A 310 -0.64 45.82 58.02
C ILE A 310 0.69 45.64 58.77
N ALA A 311 1.74 45.14 58.10
CA ALA A 311 3.07 45.02 58.69
C ALA A 311 3.65 46.38 59.08
N ALA A 312 3.46 47.42 58.25
CA ALA A 312 3.88 48.78 58.55
C ALA A 312 3.12 49.39 59.74
N GLU A 313 1.80 49.18 59.84
CA GLU A 313 1.00 49.63 60.98
C GLU A 313 1.42 48.92 62.28
N LEU A 314 1.63 47.60 62.24
CA LEU A 314 2.06 46.83 63.41
C LEU A 314 3.44 47.27 63.91
N LEU A 315 4.38 47.57 63.00
CA LEU A 315 5.70 48.11 63.34
C LEU A 315 5.62 49.50 63.97
N MET A 316 4.73 50.37 63.45
CA MET A 316 4.50 51.71 64.04
C MET A 316 3.89 51.61 65.45
N LEU A 317 2.91 50.74 65.66
CA LEU A 317 2.31 50.50 66.98
C LEU A 317 3.34 49.93 67.98
N TYR A 318 4.22 49.03 67.53
CA TYR A 318 5.27 48.46 68.37
C TYR A 318 6.29 49.53 68.81
N GLY A 319 6.69 50.44 67.90
CA GLY A 319 7.66 51.50 68.18
C GLY A 319 7.21 52.53 69.23
N VAL A 320 5.91 52.84 69.31
CA VAL A 320 5.36 53.82 70.26
C VAL A 320 5.27 53.25 71.68
N SER A 321 5.04 51.94 71.83
CA SER A 321 4.89 51.28 73.13
C SER A 321 6.17 51.28 73.98
N ARG A 322 7.36 51.38 73.36
CA ARG A 322 8.66 51.31 74.05
C ARG A 322 9.13 52.63 74.70
N LYS A 323 8.43 53.76 74.51
CA LYS A 323 8.87 55.08 75.03
C LYS A 323 8.34 55.47 76.41
N ARG A 324 7.54 54.64 77.09
CA ARG A 324 7.09 54.93 78.46
C ARG A 324 8.06 54.34 79.50
N ALA A 325 9.14 55.08 79.80
CA ALA A 325 9.99 54.78 80.93
C ALA A 325 9.26 55.10 82.26
N PRO A 326 9.39 54.27 83.31
CA PRO A 326 8.76 54.50 84.60
C PRO A 326 9.38 55.72 85.31
N ARG A 327 8.52 56.66 85.72
CA ARG A 327 8.86 57.87 86.48
C ARG A 327 9.36 57.45 87.87
N ARG A 328 10.66 57.60 88.15
CA ARG A 328 11.27 57.36 89.47
C ARG A 328 10.68 58.34 90.49
N LEU A 329 10.16 57.82 91.60
CA LEU A 329 9.76 58.61 92.77
C LEU A 329 11.01 59.01 93.59
N PRO A 330 11.07 60.25 94.14
CA PRO A 330 12.22 60.71 94.92
C PRO A 330 12.24 60.10 96.33
N ALA A 331 13.44 59.76 96.81
CA ALA A 331 13.70 59.25 98.15
C ALA A 331 13.68 60.38 99.19
N SER A 332 13.01 60.14 100.32
CA SER A 332 13.00 61.02 101.50
C SER A 332 14.27 60.83 102.33
N ASN A 333 15.01 61.92 102.58
CA ASN A 333 16.11 61.97 103.54
C ASN A 333 15.57 61.92 104.98
N VAL A 334 16.15 61.06 105.81
CA VAL A 334 16.04 61.08 107.27
C VAL A 334 17.45 61.34 107.82
N THR A 335 17.61 62.43 108.56
CA THR A 335 18.76 62.71 109.42
C THR A 335 18.27 63.43 110.68
N GLY A 336 18.73 62.96 111.84
CA GLY A 336 18.77 63.72 113.10
C GLY A 336 17.54 63.61 113.98
#